data_AF-A0A481Y2K1-F1
#
_entry.id   AF-A0A481Y2K1-F1
#
_cell.length_a   1.000
_cell.length_b   1.000
_cell.length_c   1.000
_cell.angle_alpha   90.00
_cell.angle_beta   90.00
_cell.angle_gamma   90.00
#
_symmetry.space_group_name_H-M   'P 1'
#
loop_
_entity.id
_entity.type
_entity.pdbx_description
1 polymer ?
#
loop_
_entity_poly.entity_id
_entity_poly.type
_entity_poly.pdbx_seq_one_letter_code
_entity_poly.pdbx_strand_id
1 'polypeptide(L)'
;MQKKKAFNPLLYLTSMVFLPWWISLLFNKSMESLVTNWWNAGQSEVFLNNIQEKGVLEKFIELEELFLLDEMIKKYPDTHIEKLGIHEETIQLVKMYNEGHIHTILYFSTNIISFTILCGYYVLGNEELIIINSWVREFLYNLSDTIKAFSILLLTDLCIGFHSPHGWELMIGSVYKDFGFYHNNQIISGLVSTFPVILDTILKYWIFHYLNRVSPSLVVIYHSMND
;
A
#
# COMPACT_ATOMS: atom_id res chain seq x y z
N MET A 1 15.75 -32.74 30.78
CA MET A 1 14.53 -32.44 29.99
C MET A 1 14.13 -30.99 30.25
N GLN A 2 14.41 -30.08 29.33
CA GLN A 2 13.91 -28.70 29.43
C GLN A 2 12.39 -28.73 29.22
N LYS A 3 11.62 -28.20 30.18
CA LYS A 3 10.19 -27.93 30.00
C LYS A 3 10.05 -26.97 28.82
N LYS A 4 9.62 -27.46 27.64
CA LYS A 4 9.19 -26.59 26.54
C LYS A 4 8.05 -25.73 27.09
N LYS A 5 8.26 -24.40 27.13
CA LYS A 5 7.21 -23.44 27.48
C LYS A 5 6.00 -23.71 26.59
N ALA A 6 4.79 -23.68 27.17
CA ALA A 6 3.56 -23.77 26.40
C ALA A 6 3.57 -22.68 25.32
N PHE A 7 3.68 -23.10 24.07
CA PHE A 7 3.65 -22.19 22.92
C PHE A 7 2.22 -21.64 22.82
N ASN A 8 2.10 -20.32 22.86
CA ASN A 8 0.80 -19.66 22.82
C ASN A 8 0.60 -19.08 21.41
N PRO A 9 -0.14 -19.76 20.51
CA PRO A 9 -0.25 -19.38 19.09
C PRO A 9 -0.81 -17.96 18.92
N LEU A 10 -1.65 -17.49 19.84
CA LEU A 10 -2.14 -16.11 19.89
C LEU A 10 -1.01 -15.08 20.08
N LEU A 11 -0.01 -15.41 20.88
CA LEU A 11 1.13 -14.52 21.14
C LEU A 11 2.04 -14.42 19.91
N TYR A 12 2.21 -15.53 19.17
CA TYR A 12 2.94 -15.51 17.91
C TYR A 12 2.19 -14.74 16.82
N LEU A 13 0.87 -14.95 16.67
CA LEU A 13 0.04 -14.22 15.72
C LEU A 13 0.05 -12.71 15.99
N THR A 14 -0.08 -12.31 17.26
CA THR A 14 0.04 -10.90 17.65
C THR A 14 1.43 -10.36 17.35
N SER A 15 2.50 -11.10 17.67
CA SER A 15 3.86 -10.69 17.30
C SER A 15 4.01 -10.50 15.79
N MET A 16 3.45 -11.38 14.97
CA MET A 16 3.54 -11.29 13.50
C MET A 16 2.91 -10.00 12.96
N VAL A 17 1.80 -9.55 13.54
CA VAL A 17 1.12 -8.31 13.13
C VAL A 17 1.87 -7.06 13.60
N PHE A 18 2.41 -7.06 14.82
CA PHE A 18 3.05 -5.87 15.39
C PHE A 18 4.53 -5.71 15.04
N LEU A 19 5.22 -6.79 14.66
CA LEU A 19 6.65 -6.78 14.38
C LEU A 19 7.06 -5.85 13.21
N PRO A 20 6.33 -5.78 12.08
CA PRO A 20 6.59 -4.77 11.04
C PRO A 20 6.50 -3.33 11.55
N TRP A 21 5.54 -3.06 12.43
CA TRP A 21 5.34 -1.73 12.99
C TRP A 21 6.48 -1.35 13.93
N TRP A 22 6.92 -2.28 14.79
CA TRP A 22 8.09 -2.08 15.65
C TRP A 22 9.38 -1.87 14.86
N ILE A 23 9.58 -2.62 13.77
CA ILE A 23 10.73 -2.42 12.87
C ILE A 23 10.67 -1.04 12.24
N SER A 24 9.52 -0.65 11.67
CA SER A 24 9.35 0.68 11.08
C SER A 24 9.69 1.77 12.11
N LEU A 25 9.18 1.67 13.33
CA LEU A 25 9.41 2.65 14.39
C LEU A 25 10.88 2.77 14.81
N LEU A 26 11.61 1.64 14.89
CA LEU A 26 13.02 1.62 15.25
C LEU A 26 13.94 2.11 14.13
N PHE A 27 13.64 1.76 12.88
CA PHE A 27 14.51 2.03 11.74
C PHE A 27 14.25 3.39 11.09
N ASN A 28 13.05 3.99 11.24
CA ASN A 28 12.68 5.23 10.57
C ASN A 28 13.71 6.35 10.80
N LYS A 29 14.09 6.60 12.06
CA LYS A 29 15.06 7.67 12.41
C LYS A 29 16.48 7.42 11.89
N SER A 30 16.91 6.16 11.83
CA SER A 30 18.24 5.81 11.27
C SER A 30 18.24 5.89 9.75
N MET A 31 17.15 5.44 9.12
CA MET A 31 16.97 5.50 7.67
C MET A 31 16.85 6.95 7.19
N GLU A 32 16.19 7.81 7.94
CA GLU A 32 16.07 9.24 7.63
C GLU A 32 17.44 9.89 7.46
N SER A 33 18.33 9.69 8.43
CA SER A 33 19.70 10.22 8.38
C SER A 33 20.51 9.63 7.23
N LEU A 34 20.38 8.33 6.95
CA LEU A 34 21.11 7.68 5.85
C LEU A 34 20.64 8.14 4.47
N VAL A 35 19.32 8.19 4.26
CA VAL A 35 18.70 8.56 2.99
C VAL A 35 18.95 10.03 2.71
N THR A 36 18.80 10.93 3.69
CA THR A 36 19.10 12.36 3.52
C THR A 36 20.57 12.61 3.21
N ASN A 37 21.50 11.97 3.94
CA ASN A 37 22.93 12.12 3.68
C ASN A 37 23.34 11.55 2.31
N TRP A 38 22.80 10.40 1.92
CA TRP A 38 23.05 9.79 0.62
C TRP A 38 22.49 10.65 -0.52
N TRP A 39 21.28 11.17 -0.35
CA TRP A 39 20.64 12.06 -1.32
C TRP A 39 21.42 13.36 -1.50
N ASN A 40 21.84 13.99 -0.40
CA ASN A 40 22.63 15.22 -0.43
C ASN A 40 24.04 15.01 -1.01
N ALA A 41 24.64 13.83 -0.81
CA ALA A 41 25.96 13.50 -1.37
C ALA A 41 25.90 13.09 -2.86
N GLY A 42 24.74 12.61 -3.33
CA GLY A 42 24.54 12.09 -4.69
C GLY A 42 23.91 13.08 -5.68
N GLN A 43 23.32 14.19 -5.22
CA GLN A 43 22.64 15.13 -6.12
C GLN A 43 23.60 16.14 -6.78
N SER A 44 23.84 15.97 -8.08
CA SER A 44 24.24 17.06 -8.99
C SER A 44 23.11 17.49 -9.94
N GLU A 45 22.09 16.66 -10.15
CA GLU A 45 20.91 16.94 -10.99
C GLU A 45 19.65 16.31 -10.39
N VAL A 46 18.51 17.01 -10.47
CA VAL A 46 17.22 16.55 -9.93
C VAL A 46 16.69 15.43 -10.83
N PHE A 47 16.84 14.18 -10.40
CA PHE A 47 16.39 13.01 -11.15
C PHE A 47 14.86 12.88 -11.08
N LEU A 48 14.13 13.44 -12.05
CA LEU A 48 12.69 13.29 -12.19
C LEU A 48 12.38 12.31 -13.32
N ASN A 49 11.43 11.40 -13.08
CA ASN A 49 10.79 10.66 -14.17
C ASN A 49 9.83 11.61 -14.92
N ASN A 50 9.62 11.44 -16.23
CA ASN A 50 8.77 12.34 -17.07
C ASN A 50 7.36 12.56 -16.50
N ILE A 51 6.82 11.55 -15.81
CA ILE A 51 5.50 11.62 -15.14
C ILE A 51 5.54 12.55 -13.91
N GLN A 52 6.64 12.55 -13.16
CA GLN A 52 6.85 13.37 -11.97
C GLN A 52 7.18 14.82 -12.35
N GLU A 53 7.98 15.01 -13.39
CA GLU A 53 8.30 16.33 -13.97
C GLU A 53 7.04 17.08 -14.39
N LYS A 54 6.10 16.39 -15.06
CA LYS A 54 4.83 16.97 -15.46
C LYS A 54 4.00 17.46 -14.27
N GLY A 55 3.99 16.72 -13.16
CA GLY A 55 3.30 17.13 -11.94
C GLY A 55 3.94 18.32 -11.23
N VAL A 56 5.27 18.46 -11.29
CA VAL A 56 5.98 19.65 -10.80
C VAL A 56 5.65 20.85 -11.66
N LEU A 57 5.66 20.68 -12.99
CA LEU A 57 5.35 21.74 -13.94
C LEU A 57 3.91 22.25 -13.76
N GLU A 58 2.95 21.35 -13.54
CA GLU A 58 1.55 21.73 -13.30
C GLU A 58 1.40 22.57 -12.02
N LYS A 59 2.06 22.18 -10.92
CA LYS A 59 2.07 22.98 -9.68
C LYS A 59 2.80 24.31 -9.83
N PHE A 60 3.82 24.37 -10.68
CA PHE A 60 4.54 25.60 -10.97
C PHE A 60 3.65 26.58 -11.75
N ILE A 61 2.92 26.08 -12.76
CA ILE A 61 1.94 26.87 -13.52
C ILE A 61 0.80 27.35 -12.61
N GLU A 62 0.28 26.51 -11.72
CA GLU A 62 -0.77 26.89 -10.75
C GLU A 62 -0.30 28.03 -9.83
N LEU A 63 0.95 27.99 -9.39
CA LEU A 63 1.57 29.06 -8.59
C LEU A 63 1.73 30.35 -9.41
N GLU A 64 2.18 30.25 -10.66
CA GLU A 64 2.27 31.38 -11.59
C GLU A 64 0.90 32.02 -11.85
N GLU A 65 -0.15 31.22 -12.06
CA GLU A 65 -1.52 31.69 -12.25
C GLU A 65 -2.08 32.40 -11.00
N LEU A 66 -1.85 31.85 -9.80
CA LEU A 66 -2.22 32.48 -8.53
C LEU A 66 -1.52 33.83 -8.36
N PHE A 67 -0.25 33.90 -8.73
CA PHE A 67 0.52 35.14 -8.67
C PHE A 67 -0.01 36.19 -9.66
N LEU A 68 -0.29 35.82 -10.92
CA LEU A 68 -0.88 36.70 -11.92
C LEU A 68 -2.25 37.25 -11.46
N LEU A 69 -3.03 36.43 -10.74
CA LEU A 69 -4.27 36.86 -10.11
C LEU A 69 -4.06 37.91 -9.00
N ASP A 70 -3.07 37.72 -8.12
CA ASP A 70 -2.74 38.70 -7.08
C ASP A 70 -2.26 40.04 -7.68
N GLU A 71 -1.44 39.99 -8.74
CA GLU A 71 -0.98 41.17 -9.47
C GLU A 71 -2.16 41.94 -10.10
N MET A 72 -3.13 41.24 -10.70
CA MET A 72 -4.34 41.85 -11.26
C MET A 72 -5.26 42.49 -10.21
N ILE A 73 -5.24 41.99 -8.98
CA ILE A 73 -6.03 42.53 -7.85
C ILE A 73 -5.33 43.74 -7.21
N LYS A 74 -4.00 43.82 -7.26
CA LYS A 74 -3.24 44.94 -6.70
C LYS A 74 -3.36 46.21 -7.53
N LYS A 75 -3.68 47.31 -6.83
CA LYS A 75 -3.90 48.64 -7.43
C LYS A 75 -2.60 49.39 -7.76
N TYR A 76 -1.45 48.91 -7.27
CA TYR A 76 -0.10 49.43 -7.52
C TYR A 76 0.91 48.26 -7.53
N PRO A 77 1.45 47.87 -8.69
CA PRO A 77 2.42 46.79 -8.78
C PRO A 77 3.84 47.32 -8.52
N ASP A 78 4.46 46.88 -7.42
CA ASP A 78 5.91 47.06 -7.21
C ASP A 78 6.63 45.81 -7.74
N THR A 79 6.83 45.80 -9.06
CA THR A 79 7.25 44.65 -9.89
C THR A 79 8.57 43.99 -9.46
N HIS A 80 9.39 44.67 -8.66
CA HIS A 80 10.73 44.23 -8.26
C HIS A 80 10.76 43.47 -6.92
N ILE A 81 9.87 43.81 -5.99
CA ILE A 81 9.75 43.12 -4.68
C ILE A 81 8.97 41.81 -4.88
N GLU A 82 7.95 41.85 -5.73
CA GLU A 82 7.15 40.67 -6.07
C GLU A 82 7.96 39.59 -6.81
N LYS A 83 8.80 39.96 -7.80
CA LYS A 83 9.69 38.99 -8.47
C LYS A 83 10.67 38.29 -7.53
N LEU A 84 11.08 38.95 -6.46
CA LEU A 84 11.97 38.38 -5.44
C LEU A 84 11.21 37.40 -4.54
N GLY A 85 9.96 37.73 -4.20
CA GLY A 85 9.03 36.82 -3.50
C GLY A 85 8.71 35.57 -4.31
N ILE A 86 8.46 35.70 -5.62
CA ILE A 86 8.23 34.55 -6.52
C ILE A 86 9.43 33.61 -6.53
N HIS A 87 10.64 34.17 -6.56
CA HIS A 87 11.86 33.37 -6.57
C HIS A 87 12.05 32.62 -5.25
N GLU A 88 11.67 33.23 -4.13
CA GLU A 88 11.70 32.58 -2.81
C GLU A 88 10.63 31.50 -2.67
N GLU A 89 9.40 31.75 -3.12
CA GLU A 89 8.31 30.76 -3.16
C GLU A 89 8.62 29.58 -4.10
N THR A 90 9.24 29.85 -5.25
CA THR A 90 9.70 28.81 -6.18
C THR A 90 10.77 27.94 -5.52
N ILE A 91 11.73 28.54 -4.81
CA ILE A 91 12.76 27.79 -4.05
C ILE A 91 12.11 26.97 -2.95
N GLN A 92 11.12 27.51 -2.24
CA GLN A 92 10.39 26.78 -1.21
C GLN A 92 9.60 25.61 -1.79
N LEU A 93 8.96 25.77 -2.95
CA LEU A 93 8.23 24.71 -3.63
C LEU A 93 9.16 23.57 -4.08
N VAL A 94 10.32 23.90 -4.65
CA VAL A 94 11.36 22.93 -5.00
C VAL A 94 11.88 22.20 -3.76
N LYS A 95 12.08 22.92 -2.65
CA LYS A 95 12.54 22.34 -1.38
C LYS A 95 11.50 21.38 -0.79
N MET A 96 10.23 21.79 -0.72
CA MET A 96 9.13 20.94 -0.25
C MET A 96 8.98 19.68 -1.10
N TYR A 97 9.14 19.81 -2.42
CA TYR A 97 9.09 18.67 -3.32
C TYR A 97 10.26 17.71 -3.07
N ASN A 98 11.48 18.22 -2.97
CA ASN A 98 12.66 17.39 -2.70
C ASN A 98 12.55 16.66 -1.34
N GLU A 99 12.09 17.36 -0.30
CA GLU A 99 11.82 16.76 1.01
C GLU A 99 10.74 15.68 0.94
N GLY A 100 9.64 15.92 0.21
CA GLY A 100 8.59 14.92 -0.03
C GLY A 100 9.13 13.68 -0.72
N HIS A 101 9.99 13.84 -1.73
CA HIS A 101 10.62 12.73 -2.45
C HIS A 101 11.54 11.90 -1.55
N ILE A 102 12.38 12.57 -0.75
CA ILE A 102 13.22 11.90 0.25
C ILE A 102 12.33 11.08 1.20
N HIS A 103 11.21 11.66 1.64
CA HIS A 103 10.27 10.98 2.54
C HIS A 103 9.61 9.76 1.90
N THR A 104 9.22 9.83 0.63
CA THR A 104 8.68 8.70 -0.12
C THR A 104 9.72 7.58 -0.27
N ILE A 105 10.96 7.92 -0.64
CA ILE A 105 12.05 6.95 -0.79
C ILE A 105 12.38 6.30 0.56
N LEU A 106 12.39 7.08 1.63
CA LEU A 106 12.59 6.59 3.00
C LEU A 106 11.49 5.61 3.40
N TYR A 107 10.23 5.97 3.19
CA TYR A 107 9.10 5.09 3.53
C TYR A 107 9.17 3.79 2.73
N PHE A 108 9.41 3.88 1.42
CA PHE A 108 9.56 2.73 0.54
C PHE A 108 10.71 1.81 0.95
N SER A 109 11.89 2.36 1.22
CA SER A 109 13.07 1.59 1.66
C SER A 109 12.85 0.94 3.03
N THR A 110 12.24 1.65 3.98
CA THR A 110 11.88 1.12 5.30
C THR A 110 10.90 -0.04 5.18
N ASN A 111 9.92 0.06 4.28
CA ASN A 111 8.97 -1.03 4.02
C ASN A 111 9.65 -2.26 3.41
N ILE A 112 10.59 -2.09 2.47
CA ILE A 112 11.36 -3.20 1.90
C ILE A 112 12.20 -3.92 2.96
N ILE A 113 12.88 -3.16 3.83
CA ILE A 113 13.68 -3.74 4.91
C ILE A 113 12.78 -4.48 5.90
N SER A 114 11.66 -3.88 6.29
CA SER A 114 10.67 -4.51 7.17
C SER A 114 10.14 -5.82 6.59
N PHE A 115 9.79 -5.81 5.30
CA PHE A 115 9.36 -7.01 4.58
C PHE A 115 10.45 -8.09 4.56
N THR A 116 11.70 -7.72 4.30
CA THR A 116 12.83 -8.65 4.28
C THR A 116 13.06 -9.29 5.65
N ILE A 117 13.01 -8.49 6.73
CA ILE A 117 13.14 -8.99 8.10
C ILE A 117 11.98 -9.93 8.43
N LEU A 118 10.75 -9.59 8.04
CA LEU A 118 9.58 -10.43 8.27
C LEU A 118 9.67 -11.75 7.48
N CYS A 119 10.13 -11.72 6.23
CA CYS A 119 10.41 -12.93 5.45
C CYS A 119 11.50 -13.79 6.13
N GLY A 120 12.58 -13.18 6.59
CA GLY A 120 13.62 -13.88 7.33
C GLY A 120 13.09 -14.54 8.61
N TYR A 121 12.28 -13.81 9.38
CA TYR A 121 11.61 -14.31 10.58
C TYR A 121 10.68 -15.49 10.26
N TYR A 122 9.92 -15.42 9.17
CA TYR A 122 9.05 -16.50 8.71
C TYR A 122 9.83 -17.76 8.32
N VAL A 123 10.94 -17.61 7.59
CA VAL A 123 11.78 -18.74 7.18
C VAL A 123 12.45 -19.41 8.38
N LEU A 124 12.92 -18.63 9.37
CA LEU A 124 13.53 -19.15 10.59
C LEU A 124 12.51 -19.75 11.58
N GLY A 125 11.30 -19.21 11.64
CA GLY A 125 10.23 -19.59 12.57
C GLY A 125 9.41 -20.83 12.17
N ASN A 126 9.99 -21.75 11.39
CA ASN A 126 9.26 -22.87 10.76
C ASN A 126 8.51 -23.76 11.78
N GLU A 127 9.07 -24.02 12.96
CA GLU A 127 8.38 -24.81 14.00
C GLU A 127 7.08 -24.16 14.49
N GLU A 128 7.08 -22.84 14.65
CA GLU A 128 5.96 -22.06 15.16
C GLU A 128 4.84 -21.96 14.10
N LEU A 129 5.23 -21.87 12.83
CA LEU A 129 4.32 -21.91 11.68
C LEU A 129 3.62 -23.25 11.51
N ILE A 130 4.32 -24.36 11.77
CA ILE A 130 3.71 -25.70 11.75
C ILE A 130 2.62 -25.81 12.82
N ILE A 131 2.87 -25.28 14.02
CA ILE A 131 1.88 -25.28 15.11
C ILE A 131 0.66 -24.44 14.74
N ILE A 132 0.86 -23.25 14.15
CA ILE A 132 -0.25 -22.40 13.70
C ILE A 132 -1.04 -23.05 12.58
N ASN A 133 -0.37 -23.66 11.60
CA ASN A 133 -1.03 -24.39 10.53
C ASN A 133 -1.87 -25.55 11.07
N SER A 134 -1.38 -26.27 12.09
CA SER A 134 -2.17 -27.31 12.76
C SER A 134 -3.38 -26.72 13.49
N TRP A 135 -3.20 -25.63 14.23
CA TRP A 135 -4.27 -24.97 14.97
C TRP A 135 -5.36 -24.40 14.05
N VAL A 136 -4.97 -23.69 12.97
CA VAL A 136 -5.90 -23.17 11.96
C VAL A 136 -6.65 -24.31 11.29
N ARG A 137 -5.95 -25.40 10.96
CA ARG A 137 -6.56 -26.58 10.33
C ARG A 137 -7.57 -27.26 11.26
N GLU A 138 -7.24 -27.40 12.53
CA GLU A 138 -8.15 -27.94 13.55
C GLU A 138 -9.38 -27.04 13.72
N PHE A 139 -9.17 -25.73 13.82
CA PHE A 139 -10.26 -24.75 13.86
C PHE A 139 -11.18 -24.85 12.64
N LEU A 140 -10.61 -24.87 11.43
CA LEU A 140 -11.38 -24.97 10.19
C LEU A 140 -12.12 -26.30 10.07
N TYR A 141 -11.51 -27.43 10.44
CA TYR A 141 -12.18 -28.73 10.37
C TYR A 141 -13.30 -28.89 11.39
N ASN A 142 -13.19 -28.23 12.55
CA ASN A 142 -14.24 -28.24 13.57
C ASN A 142 -15.48 -27.43 13.19
N LEU A 143 -15.42 -26.60 12.14
CA LEU A 143 -16.59 -25.91 11.61
C LEU A 143 -17.49 -26.87 10.83
N SER A 144 -18.81 -26.61 10.86
CA SER A 144 -19.75 -27.33 9.99
C SER A 144 -19.55 -26.92 8.54
N ASP A 145 -19.88 -27.83 7.61
CA ASP A 145 -19.76 -27.56 6.17
C ASP A 145 -20.61 -26.35 5.74
N THR A 146 -21.77 -26.16 6.35
CA THR A 146 -22.61 -24.96 6.13
C THR A 146 -21.89 -23.67 6.54
N ILE A 147 -21.24 -23.63 7.71
CA ILE A 147 -20.50 -22.44 8.16
C ILE A 147 -19.29 -22.19 7.26
N LYS A 148 -18.57 -23.24 6.84
CA LYS A 148 -17.45 -23.11 5.90
C LYS A 148 -17.91 -22.48 4.58
N ALA A 149 -18.99 -23.01 3.99
CA ALA A 149 -19.53 -22.49 2.74
C ALA A 149 -19.99 -21.03 2.88
N PHE A 150 -20.71 -20.72 3.96
CA PHE A 150 -21.16 -19.36 4.26
C PHE A 150 -19.99 -18.39 4.49
N SER A 151 -18.97 -18.76 5.26
CA SER A 151 -17.79 -17.91 5.49
C SER A 151 -17.02 -17.64 4.20
N ILE A 152 -16.92 -18.63 3.32
CA ILE A 152 -16.29 -18.45 2.00
C ILE A 152 -17.12 -17.48 1.15
N LEU A 153 -18.44 -17.64 1.11
CA LEU A 153 -19.32 -16.76 0.35
C LEU A 153 -19.26 -15.31 0.88
N LEU A 154 -19.38 -15.13 2.20
CA LEU A 154 -19.25 -13.83 2.85
C LEU A 154 -17.91 -13.14 2.56
N LEU A 155 -16.79 -13.89 2.61
CA LEU A 155 -15.48 -13.35 2.31
C LEU A 155 -15.33 -12.97 0.84
N THR A 156 -15.86 -13.80 -0.05
CA THR A 156 -15.85 -13.54 -1.50
C THR A 156 -16.65 -12.29 -1.83
N ASP A 157 -17.85 -12.16 -1.26
CA ASP A 157 -18.71 -11.00 -1.43
C ASP A 157 -18.11 -9.74 -0.80
N LEU A 158 -17.40 -9.83 0.33
CA LEU A 158 -16.76 -8.66 0.93
C LEU A 158 -15.51 -8.21 0.16
N CYS A 159 -14.72 -9.15 -0.37
CA CYS A 159 -13.51 -8.83 -1.12
C CYS A 159 -13.79 -8.39 -2.57
N ILE A 160 -14.82 -8.94 -3.21
CA ILE A 160 -15.14 -8.72 -4.63
C ILE A 160 -16.39 -7.85 -4.80
N GLY A 161 -17.27 -7.77 -3.81
CA GLY A 161 -18.55 -7.03 -3.84
C GLY A 161 -18.42 -5.50 -3.84
N PHE A 162 -17.29 -4.96 -4.32
CA PHE A 162 -17.22 -3.59 -4.78
C PHE A 162 -17.90 -3.49 -6.14
N HIS A 163 -19.23 -3.38 -6.12
CA HIS A 163 -20.10 -3.29 -7.31
C HIS A 163 -19.93 -1.99 -8.12
N SER A 164 -18.99 -1.11 -7.74
CA SER A 164 -18.76 0.16 -8.41
C SER A 164 -17.31 0.29 -8.85
N PRO A 165 -17.05 0.60 -10.14
CA PRO A 165 -15.73 0.98 -10.63
C PRO A 165 -15.09 2.09 -9.79
N HIS A 166 -15.90 2.96 -9.19
CA HIS A 166 -15.41 4.06 -8.36
C HIS A 166 -14.77 3.59 -7.04
N GLY A 167 -15.24 2.49 -6.45
CA GLY A 167 -14.60 1.93 -5.25
C GLY A 167 -13.18 1.45 -5.54
N TRP A 168 -13.02 0.78 -6.68
CA TRP A 168 -11.71 0.36 -7.19
C TRP A 168 -10.83 1.54 -7.57
N GLU A 169 -11.39 2.60 -8.16
CA GLU A 169 -10.68 3.82 -8.50
C GLU A 169 -10.10 4.51 -7.27
N LEU A 170 -10.88 4.63 -6.19
CA LEU A 170 -10.40 5.21 -4.93
C LEU A 170 -9.33 4.33 -4.28
N MET A 171 -9.53 3.02 -4.24
CA MET A 171 -8.58 2.10 -3.61
C MET A 171 -7.25 2.06 -4.38
N ILE A 172 -7.30 1.87 -5.70
CA ILE A 172 -6.12 1.85 -6.57
C ILE A 172 -5.46 3.23 -6.58
N GLY A 173 -6.24 4.31 -6.65
CA GLY A 173 -5.74 5.69 -6.60
C GLY A 173 -5.01 6.02 -5.31
N SER A 174 -5.51 5.55 -4.15
CA SER A 174 -4.83 5.70 -2.86
C SER A 174 -3.50 4.98 -2.85
N VAL A 175 -3.48 3.70 -3.23
CA VAL A 175 -2.24 2.91 -3.30
C VAL A 175 -1.24 3.55 -4.26
N TYR A 176 -1.70 3.98 -5.43
CA TYR A 176 -0.86 4.61 -6.46
C TYR A 176 -0.23 5.92 -5.97
N LYS A 177 -0.98 6.71 -5.17
CA LYS A 177 -0.48 7.93 -4.52
C LYS A 177 0.54 7.61 -3.42
N ASP A 178 0.32 6.58 -2.62
CA ASP A 178 1.23 6.19 -1.54
C ASP A 178 2.59 5.70 -2.08
N PHE A 179 2.61 5.14 -3.29
CA PHE A 179 3.85 4.81 -4.01
C PHE A 179 4.56 6.04 -4.61
N GLY A 180 4.00 7.26 -4.49
CA GLY A 180 4.60 8.50 -4.98
C GLY A 180 4.53 8.69 -6.49
N PHE A 181 3.64 7.95 -7.17
CA PHE A 181 3.42 8.14 -8.61
C PHE A 181 2.41 9.27 -8.87
N TYR A 182 2.70 10.11 -9.86
CA TYR A 182 1.77 11.16 -10.29
C TYR A 182 0.53 10.53 -10.94
N HIS A 183 -0.64 11.08 -10.62
CA HIS A 183 -1.93 10.52 -11.00
C HIS A 183 -2.04 10.37 -12.53
N ASN A 184 -2.07 9.14 -13.01
CA ASN A 184 -2.26 8.83 -14.43
C ASN A 184 -3.59 8.11 -14.61
N ASN A 185 -4.60 8.86 -15.03
CA ASN A 185 -5.98 8.37 -15.21
C ASN A 185 -6.07 7.19 -16.17
N GLN A 186 -5.17 7.10 -17.17
CA GLN A 186 -5.19 5.97 -18.13
C GLN A 186 -4.73 4.67 -17.49
N ILE A 187 -3.66 4.71 -16.67
CA ILE A 187 -3.17 3.53 -15.96
C ILE A 187 -4.17 3.11 -14.89
N ILE A 188 -4.71 4.07 -14.13
CA ILE A 188 -5.70 3.81 -13.08
C ILE A 188 -6.97 3.22 -13.70
N SER A 189 -7.50 3.80 -14.78
CA SER A 189 -8.68 3.28 -15.47
C SER A 189 -8.44 1.87 -16.06
N GLY A 190 -7.26 1.62 -16.62
CA GLY A 190 -6.86 0.29 -17.09
C GLY A 190 -6.81 -0.75 -15.96
N LEU A 191 -6.27 -0.38 -14.81
CA LEU A 191 -6.23 -1.25 -13.63
C LEU A 191 -7.63 -1.46 -13.04
N VAL A 192 -8.44 -0.41 -12.90
CA VAL A 192 -9.82 -0.47 -12.38
C VAL A 192 -10.70 -1.36 -13.24
N SER A 193 -10.50 -1.40 -14.56
CA SER A 193 -11.28 -2.25 -15.46
C SER A 193 -10.80 -3.71 -15.48
N THR A 194 -9.49 -3.95 -15.35
CA THR A 194 -8.90 -5.29 -15.57
C THR A 194 -8.70 -6.05 -14.27
N PHE A 195 -8.26 -5.37 -13.21
CA PHE A 195 -7.88 -5.98 -11.94
C PHE A 195 -9.05 -6.66 -11.22
N PRO A 196 -10.26 -6.07 -11.12
CA PRO A 196 -11.37 -6.72 -10.43
C PRO A 196 -11.80 -8.02 -11.11
N VAL A 197 -11.79 -8.05 -12.44
CA VAL A 197 -12.15 -9.24 -13.23
C VAL A 197 -11.13 -10.36 -13.03
N ILE A 198 -9.83 -10.02 -13.06
CA ILE A 198 -8.77 -11.00 -12.80
C ILE A 198 -8.87 -11.53 -11.36
N LEU A 199 -9.09 -10.65 -10.38
CA LEU A 199 -9.23 -11.04 -8.99
C LEU A 199 -10.44 -11.96 -8.78
N ASP A 200 -11.60 -11.63 -9.38
CA ASP A 200 -12.81 -12.45 -9.34
C ASP A 200 -12.57 -13.86 -9.90
N THR A 201 -11.94 -13.95 -11.07
CA THR A 201 -11.66 -15.26 -11.70
C THR A 201 -10.68 -16.11 -10.89
N ILE A 202 -9.61 -15.51 -10.35
CA ILE A 202 -8.64 -16.22 -9.50
C ILE A 202 -9.31 -16.71 -8.22
N LEU A 203 -10.12 -15.86 -7.56
CA LEU A 203 -10.80 -16.23 -6.32
C LEU A 203 -11.82 -17.34 -6.56
N LYS A 204 -12.67 -17.24 -7.60
CA LYS A 204 -13.62 -18.31 -7.97
C LYS A 204 -12.90 -19.63 -8.25
N TYR A 205 -11.82 -19.59 -9.01
CA TYR A 205 -11.01 -20.79 -9.28
C TYR A 205 -10.43 -21.39 -7.99
N TRP A 206 -9.86 -20.55 -7.12
CA TRP A 206 -9.23 -21.02 -5.90
C TRP A 206 -10.25 -21.58 -4.90
N ILE A 207 -11.42 -20.96 -4.80
CA ILE A 207 -12.57 -21.46 -4.03
C ILE A 207 -12.99 -22.82 -4.56
N PHE A 208 -13.26 -22.95 -5.86
CA PHE A 208 -13.66 -24.23 -6.46
C PHE A 208 -12.62 -25.33 -6.21
N HIS A 209 -11.33 -25.02 -6.38
CA HIS A 209 -10.25 -25.97 -6.12
C HIS A 209 -10.17 -26.37 -4.63
N TYR A 210 -10.31 -25.40 -3.73
CA TYR A 210 -10.27 -25.64 -2.28
C TYR A 210 -11.46 -26.48 -1.81
N LEU A 211 -12.68 -26.10 -2.21
CA LEU A 211 -13.91 -26.80 -1.83
C LEU A 211 -13.88 -28.26 -2.29
N ASN A 212 -13.46 -28.52 -3.53
CA ASN A 212 -13.31 -29.89 -4.06
C ASN A 212 -12.28 -30.73 -3.29
N ARG A 213 -11.22 -30.12 -2.75
CA ARG A 213 -10.21 -30.83 -1.96
C ARG A 213 -10.70 -31.18 -0.56
N VAL A 214 -11.61 -30.38 0.00
CA VAL A 214 -12.13 -30.57 1.37
C VAL A 214 -13.29 -31.57 1.38
N SER A 215 -14.33 -31.33 0.59
CA SER A 215 -15.46 -32.26 0.46
C SER A 215 -16.33 -31.94 -0.76
N PRO A 216 -16.74 -32.95 -1.56
CA PRO A 216 -17.70 -32.74 -2.65
C PRO A 216 -19.07 -32.21 -2.18
N SER A 217 -19.51 -32.55 -0.96
CA SER A 217 -20.77 -32.05 -0.39
C SER A 217 -20.77 -30.53 -0.19
N LEU A 218 -19.61 -29.96 0.13
CA LEU A 218 -19.43 -28.54 0.38
C LEU A 218 -19.59 -27.71 -0.91
N VAL A 219 -19.17 -28.27 -2.06
CA VAL A 219 -19.35 -27.66 -3.39
C VAL A 219 -20.83 -27.54 -3.74
N VAL A 220 -21.62 -28.58 -3.46
CA VAL A 220 -23.07 -28.57 -3.70
C VAL A 220 -23.77 -27.54 -2.83
N ILE A 221 -23.40 -27.47 -1.54
CA ILE A 221 -23.95 -26.46 -0.62
C ILE A 221 -23.58 -25.05 -1.09
N TYR A 222 -22.32 -24.82 -1.47
CA TYR A 222 -21.87 -23.53 -1.98
C TYR A 222 -22.62 -23.11 -3.25
N HIS A 223 -22.79 -24.00 -4.23
CA HIS A 223 -23.61 -23.69 -5.41
C HIS A 223 -25.05 -23.39 -5.05
N SER A 224 -25.67 -24.18 -4.16
CA SER A 224 -27.06 -23.93 -3.73
C SER A 224 -27.26 -22.62 -2.96
N MET A 225 -26.20 -22.06 -2.37
CA MET A 225 -26.24 -20.78 -1.65
C MET A 225 -25.88 -19.58 -2.54
N ASN A 226 -25.17 -19.84 -3.63
CA ASN A 226 -24.71 -18.82 -4.57
C ASN A 226 -25.69 -18.62 -5.73
N ASP A 227 -26.51 -19.62 -6.04
CA ASP A 227 -27.66 -19.52 -6.96
C ASP A 227 -28.85 -18.79 -6.31
#